data_AF-A0A2J2H6X0-F1
#
_entry.id   AF-A0A2J2H6X0-F1
#
_cell.length_a   1.000
_cell.length_b   1.000
_cell.length_c   1.000
_cell.angle_alpha   90.00
_cell.angle_beta   90.00
_cell.angle_gamma   90.00
#
_symmetry.space_group_name_H-M   'P 1'
#
loop_
_entity.id
_entity.type
_entity.pdbx_description
1 polymer ?
#
loop_
_entity_poly.entity_id
_entity_poly.type
_entity_poly.pdbx_seq_one_letter_code
_entity_poly.pdbx_strand_id
1 'polypeptide(L)'
;MNYTVVVYRRKRVGRVVLYVGPTPIVFSTSVEIGGRVRRRWSAGGVPAVSLRVKASEVAPAVQLAAAELCGRYLKELDGLFREAAREGYRPHHNDVFVRLWLEGRAAGEEERIALGPCVSCLTNSYGRWVVNTPPWCCAC
;
A
#
# COMPACT_ATOMS: atom_id res chain seq x y z
N MET A 1 12.86 2.10 -3.03
CA MET A 1 12.97 3.46 -2.43
C MET A 1 13.00 3.38 -0.89
N ASN A 2 13.44 4.39 -0.13
CA ASN A 2 13.37 4.37 1.34
C ASN A 2 12.37 5.42 1.87
N TYR A 3 11.55 5.01 2.84
CA TYR A 3 10.53 5.83 3.50
C TYR A 3 10.89 6.07 4.97
N THR A 4 10.36 7.14 5.54
CA THR A 4 10.46 7.42 6.97
C THR A 4 9.14 7.07 7.62
N VAL A 5 9.21 6.27 8.68
CA VAL A 5 8.05 5.90 9.48
C VAL A 5 8.32 6.25 10.93
N VAL A 6 7.34 6.82 11.59
CA VAL A 6 7.33 6.98 13.05
C VAL A 6 6.23 6.10 13.62
N VAL A 7 6.60 5.23 14.55
CA VAL A 7 5.65 4.33 15.22
C VAL A 7 5.58 4.70 16.69
N TYR A 8 4.39 5.05 17.16
CA TYR A 8 4.04 5.20 18.56
C TYR A 8 3.39 3.90 19.03
N ARG A 9 4.04 3.17 19.93
CA ARG A 9 3.54 1.88 20.41
C ARG A 9 2.81 2.03 21.73
N ARG A 10 1.55 1.58 21.77
CA ARG A 10 0.79 1.42 23.02
C ARG A 10 0.20 0.01 23.05
N LYS A 11 0.72 -0.84 23.96
CA LYS A 11 0.36 -2.27 24.02
C LYS A 11 0.61 -2.94 22.66
N ARG A 12 -0.40 -3.60 22.09
CA ARG A 12 -0.34 -4.36 20.82
C ARG A 12 -0.66 -3.53 19.56
N VAL A 13 -1.04 -2.25 19.71
CA VAL A 13 -1.41 -1.38 18.59
C VAL A 13 -0.39 -0.26 18.45
N GLY A 14 0.15 -0.11 17.24
CA GLY A 14 0.99 1.01 16.85
C GLY A 14 0.16 2.08 16.15
N ARG A 15 0.28 3.34 16.57
CA ARG A 15 -0.11 4.49 15.75
C ARG A 15 1.09 4.86 14.88
N VAL A 16 0.91 4.81 13.58
CA VAL A 16 1.94 4.98 12.58
C VAL A 16 1.76 6.33 11.90
N VAL A 17 2.86 7.07 11.75
CA VAL A 17 2.97 8.24 10.89
C VAL A 17 3.97 7.87 9.78
N LEU A 18 3.45 7.63 8.59
CA LEU A 18 4.21 7.31 7.39
C LEU A 18 4.37 8.56 6.55
N TYR A 19 5.60 8.91 6.19
CA TYR A 19 5.87 10.04 5.29
C TYR A 19 6.03 9.53 3.86
N VAL A 20 5.10 9.92 2.99
CA VAL A 20 5.17 9.67 1.54
C VAL A 20 5.30 11.00 0.82
N GLY A 21 6.52 11.32 0.38
CA GLY A 21 6.83 12.66 -0.09
C GLY A 21 6.59 13.71 1.01
N PRO A 22 5.87 14.80 0.76
CA PRO A 22 5.54 15.81 1.77
C PRO A 22 4.34 15.42 2.64
N THR A 23 3.60 14.35 2.31
CA THR A 23 2.31 14.02 2.95
C THR A 23 2.52 13.07 4.14
N PRO A 24 2.16 13.49 5.37
CA PRO A 24 2.12 12.58 6.51
C PRO A 24 0.80 11.79 6.51
N ILE A 25 0.90 10.47 6.40
CA ILE A 25 -0.24 9.56 6.45
C ILE A 25 -0.26 8.89 7.83
N VAL A 26 -1.36 9.05 8.55
CA VAL A 26 -1.51 8.54 9.90
C VAL A 26 -2.54 7.41 9.94
N PHE A 27 -2.13 6.26 10.45
CA PHE A 27 -3.02 5.10 10.59
C PHE A 27 -2.64 4.26 11.80
N SER A 28 -3.50 3.31 12.15
CA SER A 28 -3.25 2.37 13.24
C SER A 28 -2.98 0.98 12.66
N THR A 29 -2.07 0.24 13.27
CA THR A 29 -1.76 -1.13 12.84
C THR A 29 -1.41 -2.02 14.03
N SER A 30 -1.69 -3.31 13.91
CA SER A 30 -1.30 -4.33 14.88
C SER A 30 -0.02 -5.08 14.48
N VAL A 31 0.46 -4.92 13.24
CA VAL A 31 1.68 -5.57 12.77
C VAL A 31 2.90 -4.72 13.09
N GLU A 32 4.02 -5.40 13.32
CA GLU A 32 5.31 -4.72 13.44
C GLU A 32 5.80 -4.27 12.07
N ILE A 33 6.25 -3.02 12.00
CA ILE A 33 6.91 -2.48 10.81
C ILE A 33 8.41 -2.73 10.98
N GLY A 34 8.99 -3.43 10.01
CA GLY A 34 10.43 -3.71 9.98
C GLY A 34 11.29 -2.47 9.69
N GLY A 35 12.55 -2.71 9.36
CA GLY A 35 13.48 -1.69 8.90
C GLY A 35 14.46 -1.17 9.96
N ARG A 36 15.23 -0.16 9.57
CA ARG A 36 16.37 0.34 10.37
C ARG A 36 15.94 1.44 11.32
N VAL A 37 16.12 1.21 12.62
CA VAL A 37 15.92 2.24 13.64
C VAL A 37 16.87 3.40 13.45
N ARG A 38 16.31 4.61 13.36
CA ARG A 38 17.05 5.88 13.31
C ARG A 38 17.10 6.55 14.68
N ARG A 39 15.98 6.58 15.39
CA ARG A 39 15.87 7.24 16.70
C ARG A 39 14.79 6.58 17.54
N ARG A 40 14.98 6.57 18.87
CA ARG A 40 13.98 6.20 19.86
C ARG A 40 13.77 7.35 20.83
N TRP A 41 12.53 7.55 21.27
CA TRP A 41 12.19 8.54 22.29
C TRP A 41 10.87 8.16 22.97
N SER A 42 10.42 8.97 23.93
CA SER A 42 9.11 8.86 24.55
C SER A 42 8.35 10.18 24.36
N ALA A 43 7.07 10.13 24.05
CA ALA A 43 6.18 11.29 23.94
C ALA A 43 4.96 11.07 24.83
N GLY A 44 4.80 11.86 25.88
CA GLY A 44 3.70 11.69 26.84
C GLY A 44 3.67 10.30 27.50
N GLY A 45 4.84 9.71 27.77
CA GLY A 45 4.95 8.35 28.34
C GLY A 45 4.76 7.21 27.33
N VAL A 46 4.54 7.51 26.05
CA VAL A 46 4.38 6.52 24.98
C VAL A 46 5.71 6.34 24.25
N PRO A 47 6.26 5.10 24.18
CA PRO A 47 7.45 4.80 23.38
C PRO A 47 7.22 5.09 21.89
N ALA A 48 8.15 5.82 21.29
CA ALA A 48 8.14 6.17 19.89
C ALA A 48 9.47 5.79 19.23
N VAL A 49 9.38 5.32 17.99
CA VAL A 49 10.54 4.95 17.18
C VAL A 49 10.42 5.54 15.78
N SER A 50 11.51 6.13 15.30
CA SER A 50 11.67 6.50 13.90
C SER A 50 12.46 5.41 13.18
N LEU A 51 11.90 4.92 12.08
CA LEU A 51 12.42 3.87 11.24
C LEU A 51 12.68 4.41 9.85
N ARG A 52 13.72 3.89 9.20
CA ARG A 52 13.88 3.97 7.75
C ARG A 52 13.57 2.61 7.16
N VAL A 53 12.62 2.57 6.24
CA VAL A 53 12.00 1.34 5.75
C VAL A 53 11.98 1.31 4.24
N LYS A 54 12.03 0.12 3.66
CA LYS A 54 11.69 -0.14 2.26
C LYS A 54 10.17 -0.11 2.08
N ALA A 55 9.70 -0.01 0.84
CA ALA A 55 8.27 0.01 0.55
C ALA A 55 7.60 -1.31 0.99
N SER A 56 8.23 -2.43 0.66
CA SER A 56 7.82 -3.80 1.01
C SER A 56 7.74 -4.06 2.52
N GLU A 57 8.51 -3.34 3.35
CA GLU A 57 8.50 -3.48 4.81
C GLU A 57 7.29 -2.80 5.47
N VAL A 58 6.71 -1.78 4.84
CA VAL A 58 5.58 -1.01 5.39
C VAL A 58 4.26 -1.29 4.67
N ALA A 59 4.29 -1.74 3.42
CA ALA A 59 3.11 -2.07 2.63
C ALA A 59 2.12 -3.01 3.35
N PRO A 60 2.54 -4.07 4.07
CA PRO A 60 1.60 -4.92 4.82
C PRO A 60 0.80 -4.15 5.88
N ALA A 61 1.45 -3.22 6.59
CA ALA A 61 0.80 -2.42 7.62
C ALA A 61 -0.22 -1.44 7.01
N VAL A 62 0.11 -0.86 5.86
CA VAL A 62 -0.79 0.03 5.09
C VAL A 62 -1.96 -0.76 4.52
N GLN A 63 -1.72 -1.97 4.00
CA GLN A 63 -2.75 -2.85 3.43
C GLN A 63 -3.83 -3.19 4.45
N LEU A 64 -3.47 -3.43 5.72
CA LEU A 64 -4.45 -3.66 6.80
C LEU A 64 -5.36 -2.46 7.07
N ALA A 65 -4.90 -1.25 6.72
CA ALA A 65 -5.67 -0.01 6.84
C ALA A 65 -6.25 0.46 5.49
N ALA A 66 -6.21 -0.36 4.44
CA ALA A 66 -6.57 0.04 3.08
C ALA A 66 -8.00 0.59 2.97
N ALA A 67 -8.95 0.03 3.73
CA ALA A 67 -10.34 0.51 3.75
C ALA A 67 -10.47 1.97 4.22
N GLU A 68 -9.63 2.40 5.16
CA GLU A 68 -9.58 3.81 5.61
C GLU A 68 -8.75 4.68 4.67
N LEU A 69 -7.63 4.15 4.20
CA LEU A 69 -6.60 4.94 3.52
C LEU A 69 -6.85 5.12 2.04
N CYS A 70 -7.47 4.15 1.37
CA CYS A 70 -7.62 4.20 -0.07
C CYS A 70 -8.39 5.43 -0.54
N GLY A 71 -9.57 5.70 0.05
CA GLY A 71 -10.39 6.84 -0.37
C GLY A 71 -9.75 8.21 -0.15
N ARG A 72 -8.71 8.31 0.70
CA ARG A 72 -8.08 9.58 1.09
C ARG A 72 -6.69 9.79 0.50
N TYR A 73 -5.94 8.71 0.27
CA TYR A 73 -4.53 8.76 -0.08
C TYR A 73 -4.17 7.84 -1.25
N LEU A 74 -5.13 7.55 -2.13
CA LEU A 74 -4.94 6.65 -3.28
C LEU A 74 -3.70 7.03 -4.07
N LYS A 75 -3.56 8.31 -4.44
CA LYS A 75 -2.46 8.79 -5.28
C LYS A 75 -1.10 8.69 -4.58
N GLU A 76 -1.03 9.07 -3.32
CA GLU A 76 0.18 9.03 -2.51
C GLU A 76 0.64 7.59 -2.28
N LEU A 77 -0.29 6.70 -1.95
CA LEU A 77 0.02 5.30 -1.64
C LEU A 77 0.23 4.44 -2.89
N ASP A 78 -0.34 4.79 -4.04
CA ASP A 78 -0.13 4.02 -5.28
C ASP A 78 1.35 3.89 -5.62
N GLY A 79 2.10 4.99 -5.54
CA GLY A 79 3.55 4.97 -5.74
C GLY A 79 4.29 4.07 -4.76
N LEU A 80 3.88 4.07 -3.48
CA LEU A 80 4.46 3.20 -2.47
C LEU A 80 4.19 1.72 -2.78
N PHE A 81 2.96 1.35 -3.14
CA PHE A 81 2.65 -0.04 -3.45
C PHE A 81 3.32 -0.50 -4.75
N ARG A 82 3.50 0.36 -5.75
CA ARG A 82 4.25 0.03 -6.97
C ARG A 82 5.71 -0.28 -6.65
N GLU A 83 6.34 0.54 -5.80
CA GLU A 83 7.70 0.29 -5.31
C GLU A 83 7.76 -1.01 -4.49
N ALA A 84 6.78 -1.26 -3.62
CA ALA A 84 6.71 -2.49 -2.85
C ALA A 84 6.61 -3.71 -3.77
N ALA A 85 5.79 -3.64 -4.82
CA ALA A 85 5.64 -4.72 -5.79
C ALA A 85 6.93 -5.00 -6.56
N ARG A 86 7.68 -3.96 -6.94
CA ARG A 86 9.02 -4.09 -7.53
C ARG A 86 10.03 -4.73 -6.56
N GLU A 87 9.84 -4.54 -5.27
CA GLU A 87 10.63 -5.17 -4.20
C GLU A 87 10.14 -6.59 -3.85
N GLY A 88 9.12 -7.12 -4.55
CA GLY A 88 8.61 -8.49 -4.37
C GLY A 88 7.38 -8.61 -3.46
N TYR A 89 6.83 -7.51 -2.96
CA TYR A 89 5.56 -7.54 -2.22
C TYR A 89 4.39 -7.82 -3.17
N ARG A 90 3.44 -8.63 -2.74
CA ARG A 90 2.25 -8.96 -3.54
C ARG A 90 1.04 -8.19 -2.99
N PRO A 91 0.62 -7.07 -3.62
CA PRO A 91 -0.49 -6.25 -3.11
C PRO A 91 -1.87 -6.87 -3.32
N HIS A 92 -1.97 -7.89 -4.18
CA HIS A 92 -3.23 -8.58 -4.47
C HIS A 92 -2.95 -10.02 -4.91
N HIS A 93 -3.89 -10.93 -4.64
CA HIS A 93 -3.74 -12.35 -4.93
C HIS A 93 -3.84 -12.71 -6.43
N ASN A 94 -4.26 -11.77 -7.28
CA ASN A 94 -4.42 -11.97 -8.72
C ASN A 94 -3.23 -11.32 -9.47
N ASP A 95 -2.32 -12.16 -10.01
CA ASP A 95 -1.09 -11.66 -10.63
C ASP A 95 -1.33 -10.93 -11.95
N VAL A 96 -2.37 -11.32 -12.71
CA VAL A 96 -2.75 -10.60 -13.94
C VAL A 96 -3.15 -9.17 -13.59
N PHE A 97 -3.93 -9.00 -12.51
CA PHE A 97 -4.34 -7.69 -12.06
C PHE A 97 -3.16 -6.82 -11.62
N VAL A 98 -2.25 -7.38 -10.83
CA VAL A 98 -1.04 -6.68 -10.38
C VAL A 98 -0.16 -6.29 -11.59
N ARG A 99 0.02 -7.20 -12.55
CA ARG A 99 0.80 -6.95 -13.76
C ARG A 99 0.22 -5.81 -14.60
N LEU A 100 -1.08 -5.86 -14.91
CA LEU A 100 -1.76 -4.82 -15.70
C LEU A 100 -1.64 -3.44 -15.06
N TRP A 101 -1.82 -3.38 -13.74
CA TRP A 101 -1.67 -2.14 -12.98
C TRP A 101 -0.23 -1.61 -13.04
N LEU A 102 0.78 -2.46 -12.85
CA LEU A 102 2.20 -2.08 -12.92
C LEU A 102 2.60 -1.58 -14.31
N GLU A 103 2.14 -2.25 -15.37
CA GLU A 103 2.41 -1.91 -16.76
C GLU A 103 1.62 -0.69 -17.25
N GLY A 104 0.50 -0.35 -16.59
CA GLY A 104 -0.30 0.82 -16.93
C GLY A 104 -1.01 0.70 -18.28
N ARG A 105 -1.27 -0.52 -18.75
CA ARG A 105 -1.93 -0.79 -20.04
C ARG A 105 -3.31 -1.40 -19.84
N ALA A 106 -4.09 -1.41 -20.92
CA ALA A 106 -5.38 -2.07 -20.94
C ALA A 106 -5.24 -3.61 -20.97
N ALA A 107 -6.21 -4.30 -20.38
CA ALA A 107 -6.34 -5.74 -20.43
C ALA A 107 -6.81 -6.21 -21.82
N GLY A 108 -6.17 -7.26 -22.34
CA GLY A 108 -6.68 -8.03 -23.46
C GLY A 108 -7.82 -8.97 -23.05
N GLU A 109 -8.44 -9.64 -24.02
CA GLU A 109 -9.61 -10.50 -23.76
C GLU A 109 -9.28 -11.70 -22.85
N GLU A 110 -8.17 -12.40 -23.11
CA GLU A 110 -7.72 -13.52 -22.25
C GLU A 110 -7.40 -13.07 -20.82
N GLU A 111 -6.81 -11.88 -20.68
CA GLU A 111 -6.50 -11.30 -19.37
C GLU A 111 -7.78 -10.92 -18.61
N ARG A 112 -8.82 -10.46 -19.31
CA ARG A 112 -10.13 -10.20 -18.70
C ARG A 112 -10.77 -11.46 -18.16
N ILE A 113 -10.66 -12.58 -18.88
CA ILE A 113 -11.14 -13.87 -18.40
C ILE A 113 -10.36 -14.28 -17.14
N ALA A 114 -9.04 -14.13 -17.16
CA ALA A 114 -8.17 -14.44 -16.02
C ALA A 114 -8.37 -13.52 -14.81
N LEU A 115 -8.85 -12.29 -15.00
CA LEU A 115 -9.19 -11.38 -13.91
C LEU A 115 -10.39 -11.87 -13.09
N GLY A 116 -11.32 -12.62 -13.71
CA GLY A 116 -12.51 -13.12 -13.03
C GLY A 116 -13.28 -11.99 -12.32
N PRO A 117 -13.59 -12.13 -11.01
CA PRO A 117 -14.30 -11.08 -10.24
C PRO A 117 -13.59 -9.72 -10.22
N CYS A 118 -12.27 -9.69 -10.37
CA CYS A 118 -11.48 -8.46 -10.34
C CYS A 118 -11.66 -7.57 -11.55
N VAL A 119 -12.39 -8.02 -12.60
CA VAL A 119 -12.78 -7.16 -13.71
C VAL A 119 -13.61 -5.96 -13.25
N SER A 120 -14.32 -6.07 -12.11
CA SER A 120 -15.06 -4.97 -11.48
C SER A 120 -14.17 -3.80 -11.02
N CYS A 121 -12.88 -4.03 -10.84
CA CYS A 121 -11.88 -3.01 -10.49
C CYS A 121 -11.36 -2.22 -11.71
N LEU A 122 -11.74 -2.65 -12.93
CA LEU A 122 -11.37 -2.02 -14.18
C LEU A 122 -12.52 -1.15 -14.69
N THR A 123 -12.18 -0.13 -15.48
CA THR A 123 -13.16 0.67 -16.22
C THR A 123 -13.03 0.38 -17.71
N ASN A 124 -14.16 0.19 -18.37
CA ASN A 124 -14.23 0.11 -19.83
C ASN A 124 -14.32 1.52 -20.41
N SER A 125 -13.32 1.91 -21.19
CA SER A 125 -13.31 3.15 -21.96
C SER A 125 -13.16 2.79 -23.45
N TYR A 126 -14.24 2.91 -24.22
CA TYR A 126 -14.27 2.62 -25.66
C TYR A 126 -13.70 1.23 -26.02
N GLY A 127 -14.08 0.20 -25.25
CA GLY A 127 -13.62 -1.17 -25.45
C GLY A 127 -12.25 -1.48 -24.85
N ARG A 128 -11.59 -0.50 -24.20
CA ARG A 128 -10.33 -0.69 -23.48
C ARG A 128 -10.59 -0.83 -21.99
N TRP A 129 -10.20 -1.96 -21.42
CA TRP A 129 -10.35 -2.23 -19.99
C TRP A 129 -9.09 -1.82 -19.24
N VAL A 130 -9.14 -0.66 -18.59
CA VAL A 130 -8.00 -0.11 -17.85
C VAL A 130 -8.21 -0.26 -16.36
N VAL A 131 -7.13 -0.49 -15.63
CA VAL A 131 -7.17 -0.49 -14.16
C VAL A 131 -7.58 0.89 -13.67
N ASN A 132 -8.71 0.96 -12.98
CA ASN A 132 -9.21 2.20 -12.39
C ASN A 132 -8.89 2.26 -10.89
N THR A 133 -9.17 1.16 -10.18
CA THR A 133 -8.83 1.01 -8.77
C THR A 133 -7.59 0.14 -8.65
N PRO A 134 -6.53 0.57 -7.95
CA PRO A 134 -5.31 -0.22 -7.86
C PRO A 134 -5.51 -1.49 -7.02
N PRO A 135 -4.70 -2.55 -7.26
CA PRO A 135 -4.92 -3.87 -6.63
C PRO A 135 -4.86 -3.87 -5.11
N TRP A 136 -4.06 -2.98 -4.51
CA TRP A 136 -3.98 -2.85 -3.04
C TRP A 136 -5.26 -2.25 -2.41
N CYS A 137 -6.11 -1.60 -3.21
CA CYS A 137 -7.35 -0.97 -2.74
C CYS A 137 -8.61 -1.72 -3.17
N CYS A 138 -8.58 -2.48 -4.25
CA CYS A 138 -9.77 -3.19 -4.71
C CYS A 138 -10.04 -4.45 -3.89
N ALA A 139 -11.31 -4.68 -3.54
CA ALA A 139 -11.77 -5.92 -2.95
C ALA A 139 -12.50 -6.75 -4.02
N CYS A 140 -11.79 -7.75 -4.53
CA CYS A 140 -12.24 -8.88 -5.32
C CYS A 140 -11.47 -10.12 -4.80
#